data_AF-A0A433Y785-F1
#
_entry.id   AF-A0A433Y785-F1
#
_cell.length_a   1.000
_cell.length_b   1.000
_cell.length_c   1.000
_cell.angle_alpha   90.00
_cell.angle_beta   90.00
_cell.angle_gamma   90.00
#
_symmetry.space_group_name_H-M   'P 1'
#
loop_
_entity.id
_entity.type
_entity.pdbx_description
1 polymer ?
#
loop_
_entity_poly.entity_id
_entity_poly.type
_entity_poly.pdbx_seq_one_letter_code
_entity_poly.pdbx_strand_id
1 'polypeptide(L)' 'MNSSLYFTDQPIVPEEVTDNVTRREAGAVTLFIGTVRDITQGRRTLYLDYEAYPEGKPIIGAIAE' A
#
# COMPACT_ATOMS: atom_id res chain seq x y z
N MET A 1 12.61 14.57 7.45
CA MET A 1 12.13 13.35 8.13
C MET A 1 11.09 12.73 7.21
N ASN A 2 11.51 11.75 6.41
CA ASN A 2 10.68 11.10 5.40
C ASN A 2 9.71 10.14 6.09
N SER A 3 8.45 10.52 6.26
CA SER A 3 7.43 9.50 6.52
C SER A 3 7.09 8.85 5.19
N SER A 4 7.67 7.67 4.95
CA SER A 4 7.38 6.79 3.80
C SER A 4 5.97 6.15 3.86
N LEU A 5 5.09 6.67 4.72
CA LEU A 5 3.74 6.17 4.97
C LEU A 5 2.72 7.23 4.57
N TYR A 6 1.85 6.89 3.63
CA TYR A 6 0.79 7.78 3.17
C TYR A 6 -0.47 7.00 2.82
N PHE A 7 -1.61 7.69 2.96
CA PHE A 7 -2.89 7.29 2.38
C PHE A 7 -3.18 8.27 1.25
N THR A 8 -3.74 7.79 0.16
CA THR A 8 -4.00 8.58 -1.04
C THR A 8 -5.29 8.08 -1.70
N ASP A 9 -6.01 9.00 -2.33
CA ASP A 9 -7.13 8.72 -3.23
C ASP A 9 -6.68 8.61 -4.70
N GLN A 10 -5.39 8.87 -4.96
CA GLN A 10 -4.78 8.72 -6.28
C GLN A 10 -4.34 7.27 -6.54
N PRO A 11 -4.28 6.84 -7.81
CA PRO A 11 -3.69 5.55 -8.16
C PRO A 11 -2.26 5.41 -7.60
N ILE A 12 -1.95 4.23 -7.07
CA ILE A 12 -0.62 3.91 -6.56
C ILE A 12 0.19 3.29 -7.70
N VAL A 13 1.36 3.88 -7.99
CA VAL A 13 2.33 3.34 -8.94
C VAL A 13 3.37 2.51 -8.17
N PRO A 14 3.42 1.17 -8.35
CA PRO A 14 4.32 0.30 -7.59
C PRO A 14 5.79 0.70 -7.65
N GLU A 15 6.25 1.17 -8.80
CA GLU A 15 7.64 1.56 -9.05
C GLU A 15 8.05 2.75 -8.16
N GLU A 16 7.18 3.75 -8.01
CA GLU A 16 7.43 4.92 -7.14
C GLU A 16 7.63 4.49 -5.67
N VAL A 17 6.92 3.45 -5.23
CA VAL A 17 7.07 2.90 -3.87
C VAL A 17 8.38 2.13 -3.73
N THR A 18 8.75 1.31 -4.71
CA THR A 18 10.00 0.54 -4.65
C THR A 18 11.24 1.44 -4.75
N ASP A 19 11.18 2.53 -5.50
CA ASP A 19 12.27 3.50 -5.62
C ASP A 19 12.59 4.18 -4.29
N ASN A 20 11.57 4.40 -3.45
CA ASN A 20 11.75 4.98 -2.12
C ASN A 20 12.64 4.13 -1.21
N VAL A 21 12.70 2.81 -1.40
CA VAL A 21 13.46 1.87 -0.56
C VAL A 21 14.66 1.23 -1.27
N THR A 22 14.81 1.44 -2.57
CA THR A 22 15.92 0.87 -3.36
C THR A 22 17.24 1.54 -3.00
N ARG A 23 18.24 0.74 -2.59
CA ARG A 23 19.56 1.20 -2.16
C ARG A 23 20.65 0.25 -2.65
N ARG A 24 21.88 0.72 -2.83
CA ARG A 24 23.00 -0.10 -3.33
C ARG A 24 23.37 -1.23 -2.37
N GLU A 25 23.09 -1.02 -1.09
CA GLU A 25 23.35 -1.94 0.02
C GLU A 25 22.27 -3.01 0.16
N ALA A 26 21.08 -2.81 -0.42
CA ALA A 26 19.98 -3.76 -0.38
C ALA A 26 20.12 -4.80 -1.50
N GLY A 27 20.32 -6.07 -1.12
CA GLY A 27 20.44 -7.17 -2.09
C GLY A 27 19.11 -7.61 -2.73
N ALA A 28 17.98 -7.24 -2.12
CA ALA A 28 16.64 -7.50 -2.63
C ALA A 28 15.62 -6.52 -2.03
N VAL A 29 14.53 -6.30 -2.76
CA VAL A 29 13.32 -5.61 -2.28
C VAL A 29 12.14 -6.55 -2.51
N THR A 30 11.32 -6.74 -1.47
CA THR A 30 10.09 -7.52 -1.56
C THR A 30 8.90 -6.56 -1.49
N LEU A 31 8.02 -6.63 -2.48
CA LEU A 31 6.81 -5.82 -2.55
C LEU A 31 5.56 -6.70 -2.45
N PHE A 32 4.60 -6.27 -1.65
CA PHE A 32 3.25 -6.84 -1.62
C PHE A 32 2.28 -5.84 -2.26
N ILE A 33 1.47 -6.30 -3.22
CA ILE A 33 0.44 -5.50 -3.89
C ILE A 33 -0.92 -6.16 -3.66
N GLY A 34 -1.82 -5.47 -2.96
CA GLY A 34 -3.21 -5.88 -2.83
C GLY A 34 -4.06 -5.29 -3.94
N THR A 35 -4.60 -6.12 -4.83
CA THR A 35 -5.51 -5.70 -5.91
C THR A 35 -6.94 -6.18 -5.69
N VAL A 36 -7.92 -5.42 -6.16
CA VAL A 36 -9.33 -5.85 -6.15
C VAL A 36 -9.53 -7.05 -7.07
N ARG A 37 -10.19 -8.10 -6.58
CA ARG A 37 -10.52 -9.31 -7.37
C ARG A 37 -11.86 -9.15 -8.09
N ASP A 38 -11.94 -9.63 -9.33
CA ASP A 38 -13.17 -9.61 -10.15
C ASP A 38 -14.29 -10.50 -9.56
N ILE A 39 -13.94 -11.66 -8.99
CA ILE A 39 -14.92 -12.57 -8.36
C ILE A 39 -14.60 -12.76 -6.88
N THR A 40 -15.59 -12.53 -6.03
CA THR A 40 -15.53 -12.83 -4.59
C THR A 40 -16.81 -13.57 -4.17
N GLN A 41 -16.65 -14.73 -3.54
CA GLN A 41 -17.77 -15.59 -3.09
C GLN A 41 -18.81 -15.87 -4.20
N GLY A 42 -18.33 -16.10 -5.43
CA GLY A 42 -19.20 -16.40 -6.59
C GLY A 42 -19.96 -15.20 -7.15
N ARG A 43 -19.70 -13.97 -6.68
CA ARG A 43 -20.31 -12.74 -7.21
C ARG A 43 -19.24 -11.87 -7.86
N ARG A 44 -19.64 -11.12 -8.90
CA ARG A 44 -18.78 -10.16 -9.57
C ARG A 44 -18.68 -8.86 -8.77
N THR A 45 -17.46 -8.43 -8.48
CA THR A 45 -17.15 -7.15 -7.85
C THR A 45 -17.15 -6.05 -8.93
N LEU A 46 -17.93 -4.98 -8.72
CA LEU A 46 -17.90 -3.82 -9.62
C LEU A 46 -16.77 -2.86 -9.23
N TYR A 47 -16.71 -2.49 -7.96
CA TYR A 47 -15.65 -1.70 -7.34
C TYR A 47 -15.69 -1.91 -5.82
N LEU A 48 -14.64 -1.46 -5.13
CA LEU A 48 -14.61 -1.30 -3.67
C LEU A 48 -14.38 0.17 -3.35
N ASP A 49 -15.04 0.65 -2.31
CA ASP A 49 -14.81 1.98 -1.74
C ASP A 49 -14.01 1.81 -0.45
N TYR A 50 -12.99 2.64 -0.26
CA TYR A 50 -12.04 2.53 0.84
C TYR A 50 -12.12 3.77 1.72
N GLU A 51 -12.32 3.56 3.02
CA GLU A 51 -12.29 4.61 4.04
C GLU A 51 -11.15 4.37 5.02
N ALA A 52 -10.52 5.44 5.50
CA ALA A 52 -9.49 5.39 6.52
C ALA A 52 -9.74 6.45 7.59
N TYR A 53 -9.76 6.03 8.85
CA TYR A 53 -9.84 6.93 9.98
C TYR A 53 -8.52 7.69 10.18
N PRO A 54 -8.54 8.90 10.77
CA PRO A 54 -7.33 9.64 11.13
C PRO A 54 -6.35 8.82 11.97
N GLU A 55 -6.88 7.98 12.86
CA GLU A 55 -6.11 7.07 13.73
C GLU A 55 -5.48 5.89 12.97
N GLY A 56 -5.84 5.67 11.70
CA GLY A 56 -5.29 4.58 10.88
C GLY A 56 -3.79 4.74 10.60
N LYS A 57 -3.30 5.97 10.40
CA LYS A 57 -1.87 6.22 10.14
C LYS A 57 -0.96 5.80 11.29
N PRO A 58 -1.20 6.22 12.56
CA PRO A 58 -0.35 5.78 13.67
C PRO A 58 -0.40 4.27 13.90
N ILE A 59 -1.55 3.61 13.66
CA ILE A 59 -1.67 2.15 13.79
C ILE A 59 -0.76 1.43 12.78
N ILE A 60 -0.77 1.84 11.52
CA ILE A 60 0.12 1.25 10.50
C ILE A 60 1.59 1.60 10.79
N GLY A 61 1.86 2.80 11.30
CA GLY A 61 3.20 3.20 11.72
C GLY A 61 3.82 2.23 12.74
N ALA A 62 3.03 1.73 13.70
CA ALA A 62 3.49 0.78 14.70
C ALA A 62 3.89 -0.61 14.16
N ILE A 63 3.49 -0.95 12.92
CA ILE A 63 3.89 -2.21 12.26
C ILE A 63 5.27 -2.06 11.57
N ALA A 64 5.66 -0.82 11.26
CA ALA A 64 6.91 -0.53 10.55
C ALA A 64 8.12 -0.37 11.48
N GLU A 65 7.91 -0.41 12.81
CA GLU A 65 8.95 -0.45 13.85
C GLU A 65 9.36 -1.89 14.21
#